data_AF-G8QQQ1-F1
#
_entry.id   AF-G8QQQ1-F1
#
_cell.length_a   1.000
_cell.length_b   1.000
_cell.length_c   1.000
_cell.angle_alpha   90.00
_cell.angle_beta   90.00
_cell.angle_gamma   90.00
#
_symmetry.space_group_name_H-M   'P 1'
#
loop_
_entity.id
_entity.type
_entity.pdbx_description
1 polymer ?
#
loop_
_entity_poly.entity_id
_entity_poly.type
_entity_poly.pdbx_seq_one_letter_code
_entity_poly.pdbx_strand_id
1 'polypeptide(L)'
;MAKQYGLLIKWALDRNNLIKTPDTAERGEHYRCPLCKESVIFRKGKIRVPHFAHKKNVQCTLERIRKIVAQYKMVEVFSDWKNSTGEKPQFLRRCGICQKWSFQNLSDKVDAIDSDFPLSDGASADLVLKSKDIPVALIFIDFNPNPSKLKNLPINLPYIVVDPNEIVKNPYIWQPINDHFNKNICTSCIKTKSILAKQTYGIELKKNNFQFRTIRCWNCNHTILVFLWPIRQKEGLAASQNCISRPSTLVEKYSDFTGSSYLANTCPHCHSVQIEHYQQEPREFNF
;
A
#
# COMPACT_ATOMS: atom_id res chain seq x y z
N MET A 1 -39.34 4.28 -35.16
CA MET A 1 -38.56 5.21 -34.31
C MET A 1 -37.40 4.47 -33.66
N ALA A 2 -36.15 4.80 -33.99
CA ALA A 2 -34.99 4.18 -33.36
C ALA A 2 -34.93 4.59 -31.88
N LYS A 3 -35.06 3.63 -30.95
CA LYS A 3 -34.83 3.90 -29.52
C LYS A 3 -33.38 4.34 -29.35
N GLN A 4 -33.18 5.64 -29.17
CA GLN A 4 -31.89 6.24 -28.86
C GLN A 4 -31.60 5.94 -27.38
N TYR A 5 -30.72 4.99 -27.11
CA TYR A 5 -30.35 4.57 -25.76
C TYR A 5 -29.38 5.57 -25.11
N GLY A 6 -29.38 5.62 -23.78
CA GLY A 6 -28.44 6.42 -22.98
C GLY A 6 -27.07 5.77 -22.85
N LEU A 7 -26.32 6.14 -21.80
CA LEU A 7 -25.00 5.62 -21.47
C LEU A 7 -24.92 4.08 -21.51
N LEU A 8 -23.95 3.53 -22.25
CA LEU A 8 -23.67 2.10 -22.35
C LEU A 8 -22.56 1.71 -21.39
N ILE A 9 -22.76 0.64 -20.63
CA ILE A 9 -21.84 0.21 -19.56
C ILE A 9 -21.52 -1.28 -19.68
N LYS A 10 -20.36 -1.69 -19.16
CA LYS A 10 -19.84 -3.07 -19.21
C LYS A 10 -20.01 -3.86 -17.91
N TRP A 11 -20.63 -3.26 -16.90
CA TRP A 11 -20.82 -3.90 -15.61
C TRP A 11 -22.19 -3.51 -15.06
N ALA A 12 -22.89 -4.48 -14.49
CA ALA A 12 -24.14 -4.26 -13.79
C ALA A 12 -24.22 -5.17 -12.57
N LEU A 13 -24.98 -4.76 -11.57
CA LEU A 13 -25.35 -5.59 -10.44
C LEU A 13 -26.54 -6.48 -10.83
N ASP A 14 -26.49 -7.75 -10.45
CA ASP A 14 -27.67 -8.62 -10.50
C ASP A 14 -28.58 -8.42 -9.26
N ARG A 15 -29.52 -9.35 -9.08
CA ARG A 15 -30.46 -9.36 -7.93
C ARG A 15 -29.74 -9.59 -6.60
N ASN A 16 -28.59 -10.28 -6.62
CA ASN A 16 -27.78 -10.61 -5.46
C ASN A 16 -26.69 -9.56 -5.19
N ASN A 17 -26.71 -8.42 -5.90
CA ASN A 17 -25.67 -7.39 -5.86
C ASN A 17 -24.28 -7.87 -6.32
N LEU A 18 -24.21 -8.93 -7.12
CA LEU A 18 -22.96 -9.37 -7.72
C LEU A 18 -22.70 -8.65 -9.05
N ILE A 19 -21.44 -8.29 -9.29
CA ILE A 19 -21.05 -7.65 -10.55
C ILE A 19 -21.09 -8.68 -11.68
N LYS A 20 -21.92 -8.41 -12.69
CA LYS A 20 -21.99 -9.16 -13.94
C LYS A 20 -21.39 -8.37 -15.09
N THR A 21 -20.63 -9.07 -15.92
CA THR A 21 -20.17 -8.59 -17.23
C THR A 21 -21.15 -9.05 -18.32
N PRO A 22 -21.08 -8.50 -19.54
CA PRO A 22 -21.90 -8.95 -20.65
C PRO A 22 -21.68 -10.41 -21.03
N ASP A 23 -20.52 -10.99 -20.69
CA ASP A 23 -20.19 -12.39 -20.99
C ASP A 23 -20.90 -13.33 -20.01
N THR A 24 -21.07 -12.92 -18.76
CA THR A 24 -21.73 -13.69 -17.69
C THR A 24 -23.22 -13.35 -17.52
N ALA A 25 -23.75 -12.43 -18.31
CA ALA A 25 -25.12 -11.95 -18.18
C ALA A 25 -26.09 -12.72 -19.09
N GLU A 26 -27.31 -12.88 -18.59
CA GLU A 26 -28.38 -13.65 -19.21
C GLU A 26 -29.54 -12.72 -19.61
N ARG A 27 -30.25 -13.08 -20.69
CA ARG A 27 -31.42 -12.32 -21.13
C ARG A 27 -32.61 -12.64 -20.22
N GLY A 28 -33.44 -11.63 -19.96
CA GLY A 28 -34.62 -11.77 -19.10
C GLY A 28 -34.34 -11.43 -17.64
N GLU A 29 -33.07 -11.33 -17.25
CA GLU A 29 -32.69 -10.97 -15.89
C GLU A 29 -32.75 -9.47 -15.60
N HIS A 30 -32.87 -9.15 -14.31
CA HIS A 30 -32.92 -7.80 -13.79
C HIS A 30 -31.52 -7.33 -13.38
N TYR A 31 -31.07 -6.26 -14.04
CA TYR A 31 -29.77 -5.67 -13.81
C TYR A 31 -29.90 -4.23 -13.36
N ARG A 32 -28.99 -3.80 -12.49
CA ARG A 32 -28.92 -2.43 -11.96
C ARG A 32 -27.54 -1.82 -12.18
N CYS A 33 -27.48 -0.52 -12.38
CA CYS A 33 -26.23 0.21 -12.46
C CYS A 33 -25.49 0.13 -11.12
N PRO A 34 -24.17 -0.17 -11.09
CA PRO A 34 -23.41 -0.21 -9.84
C PRO A 34 -23.37 1.14 -9.12
N LEU A 35 -23.41 2.25 -9.87
CA LEU A 35 -23.36 3.61 -9.33
C LEU A 35 -24.73 4.11 -8.84
N CYS A 36 -25.67 4.35 -9.76
CA CYS A 36 -26.96 4.96 -9.40
C CYS A 36 -28.02 3.95 -8.95
N LYS A 37 -27.76 2.65 -9.01
CA LYS A 37 -28.69 1.55 -8.69
C LYS A 37 -29.95 1.47 -9.56
N GLU A 38 -30.11 2.38 -10.52
CA GLU A 38 -31.21 2.34 -11.50
C GLU A 38 -31.15 1.11 -12.41
N SER A 39 -32.32 0.68 -12.89
CA SER A 39 -32.42 -0.47 -13.79
C SER A 39 -31.71 -0.22 -15.13
N VAL A 40 -30.91 -1.19 -15.57
CA VAL A 40 -30.24 -1.21 -16.87
C VAL A 40 -30.71 -2.39 -17.71
N ILE A 41 -30.77 -2.22 -19.02
CA ILE A 41 -31.25 -3.25 -19.94
C ILE A 41 -30.04 -3.98 -20.51
N PHE A 42 -29.94 -5.29 -20.28
CA PHE A 42 -28.94 -6.11 -20.94
C PHE A 42 -29.29 -6.29 -22.43
N ARG A 43 -28.34 -5.96 -23.30
CA ARG A 43 -28.45 -6.05 -24.76
C ARG A 43 -27.35 -6.96 -25.28
N LYS A 44 -27.74 -8.15 -25.73
CA LYS A 44 -26.87 -9.10 -26.43
C LYS A 44 -27.44 -9.30 -27.83
N GLY A 45 -26.77 -8.82 -28.87
CA GLY A 45 -27.21 -8.94 -30.27
C GLY A 45 -26.15 -9.61 -31.13
N LYS A 46 -26.50 -10.02 -32.35
CA LYS A 46 -25.53 -10.64 -33.28
C LYS A 46 -24.51 -9.65 -33.86
N ILE A 47 -24.84 -8.35 -33.87
CA ILE A 47 -24.06 -7.31 -34.56
C ILE A 47 -23.26 -6.44 -33.58
N ARG A 48 -23.88 -6.03 -32.48
CA ARG A 48 -23.25 -5.13 -31.50
C ARG A 48 -22.71 -5.92 -30.32
N VAL A 49 -21.54 -5.50 -29.84
CA VAL A 49 -20.93 -6.02 -28.62
C VAL A 49 -21.95 -5.99 -27.48
N PRO A 50 -22.12 -7.10 -26.74
CA PRO A 50 -23.04 -7.15 -25.62
C PRO A 50 -22.72 -6.07 -24.57
N HIS A 51 -23.75 -5.41 -24.05
CA HIS A 51 -23.61 -4.32 -23.08
C HIS A 51 -24.88 -4.13 -22.25
N PHE A 52 -24.78 -3.34 -21.18
CA PHE A 52 -25.93 -2.85 -20.44
C PHE A 52 -26.21 -1.41 -20.83
N ALA A 53 -27.48 -1.07 -21.04
CA ALA A 53 -27.89 0.26 -21.47
C ALA A 53 -28.75 0.93 -20.39
N HIS A 54 -28.38 2.16 -20.02
CA HIS A 54 -29.25 3.02 -19.22
C HIS A 54 -30.45 3.53 -20.01
N LYS A 55 -31.51 3.87 -19.26
CA LYS A 55 -32.55 4.79 -19.74
C LYS A 55 -31.97 6.21 -19.89
N LYS A 56 -32.62 7.08 -20.66
CA LYS A 56 -32.17 8.48 -20.86
C LYS A 56 -32.11 9.24 -19.52
N ASN A 57 -31.34 10.32 -19.48
CA ASN A 57 -31.26 11.28 -18.36
C ASN A 57 -30.64 10.76 -17.05
N VAL A 58 -29.66 9.86 -17.12
CA VAL A 58 -28.88 9.46 -15.95
C VAL A 58 -27.63 10.34 -15.78
N GLN A 59 -27.34 10.75 -14.55
CA GLN A 59 -26.14 11.51 -14.17
C GLN A 59 -24.89 10.62 -13.97
N CYS A 60 -24.89 9.44 -14.58
CA CYS A 60 -23.79 8.50 -14.50
C CYS A 60 -22.71 8.83 -15.52
N THR A 61 -21.44 8.60 -15.16
CA THR A 61 -20.32 8.62 -16.10
C THR A 61 -19.59 7.28 -16.04
N LEU A 62 -18.91 6.90 -17.14
CA LEU A 62 -18.12 5.66 -17.17
C LEU A 62 -17.05 5.62 -16.10
N GLU A 63 -16.42 6.76 -15.82
CA GLU A 63 -15.39 6.89 -14.79
C GLU A 63 -15.95 6.60 -13.40
N ARG A 64 -17.05 7.25 -13.01
CA ARG A 64 -17.68 7.03 -11.70
C ARG A 64 -18.18 5.60 -11.56
N ILE A 65 -18.76 5.02 -12.62
CA ILE A 65 -19.18 3.62 -12.60
C ILE A 65 -17.98 2.70 -12.42
N ARG A 66 -16.89 2.91 -13.16
CA ARG A 66 -15.70 2.06 -13.09
C ARG A 66 -15.03 2.15 -11.72
N LYS A 67 -14.99 3.34 -11.10
CA LYS A 67 -14.56 3.52 -9.72
C LYS A 67 -15.36 2.66 -8.75
N ILE A 68 -16.70 2.71 -8.82
CA ILE A 68 -17.55 1.87 -7.98
C ILE A 68 -17.35 0.37 -8.28
N VAL A 69 -17.23 -0.02 -9.55
CA VAL A 69 -16.94 -1.42 -9.92
C VAL A 69 -15.61 -1.90 -9.33
N ALA A 70 -14.57 -1.05 -9.34
CA ALA A 70 -13.29 -1.36 -8.71
C ALA A 70 -13.45 -1.57 -7.20
N GLN A 71 -14.19 -0.71 -6.50
CA GLN A 71 -14.51 -0.90 -5.07
C GLN A 71 -15.18 -2.26 -4.83
N TYR A 72 -16.24 -2.58 -5.58
CA TYR A 72 -16.95 -3.86 -5.46
C TYR A 72 -16.01 -5.05 -5.65
N LYS A 73 -15.15 -5.00 -6.68
CA LYS A 73 -14.21 -6.08 -6.96
C LYS A 73 -13.15 -6.26 -5.88
N MET A 74 -12.66 -5.18 -5.26
CA MET A 74 -11.72 -5.27 -4.15
C MET A 74 -12.36 -5.90 -2.91
N VAL A 75 -13.62 -5.54 -2.61
CA VAL A 75 -14.40 -6.13 -1.51
C VAL A 75 -14.69 -7.61 -1.79
N GLU A 76 -15.06 -7.95 -3.02
CA GLU A 76 -15.30 -9.33 -3.48
C GLU A 76 -14.06 -10.21 -3.25
N VAL A 77 -12.89 -9.84 -3.80
CA VAL A 77 -11.67 -10.65 -3.63
C VAL A 77 -11.21 -10.74 -2.17
N PHE A 78 -11.46 -9.71 -1.36
CA PHE A 78 -11.17 -9.76 0.06
C PHE A 78 -12.08 -10.77 0.77
N SER A 79 -13.38 -10.75 0.45
CA SER A 79 -14.36 -11.69 1.00
C SER A 79 -14.02 -13.13 0.59
N ASP A 80 -13.72 -13.36 -0.68
CA ASP A 80 -13.33 -14.68 -1.20
C ASP A 80 -12.09 -15.21 -0.49
N TRP A 81 -11.08 -14.36 -0.28
CA TRP A 81 -9.90 -14.73 0.49
C TRP A 81 -10.26 -15.13 1.93
N LYS A 82 -11.10 -14.34 2.62
CA LYS A 82 -11.49 -14.61 4.00
C LYS A 82 -12.34 -15.87 4.14
N ASN A 83 -13.12 -16.20 3.12
CA ASN A 83 -13.90 -17.43 3.04
C ASN A 83 -13.10 -18.62 2.48
N SER A 84 -11.81 -18.45 2.19
CA SER A 84 -10.95 -19.47 1.57
C SER A 84 -11.46 -19.98 0.22
N THR A 85 -12.27 -19.19 -0.49
CA THR A 85 -12.77 -19.47 -1.85
C THR A 85 -11.95 -18.78 -2.94
N GLY A 86 -11.04 -17.87 -2.56
CA GLY A 86 -10.16 -17.16 -3.48
C GLY A 86 -8.76 -16.91 -2.94
N GLU A 87 -7.88 -16.43 -3.81
CA GLU A 87 -6.50 -16.11 -3.46
C GLU A 87 -6.41 -14.83 -2.63
N LYS A 88 -5.38 -14.75 -1.79
CA LYS A 88 -5.11 -13.56 -0.98
C LYS A 88 -4.73 -12.37 -1.87
N PRO A 89 -5.34 -11.18 -1.69
CA PRO A 89 -4.93 -9.97 -2.40
C PRO A 89 -3.47 -9.58 -2.12
N GLN A 90 -2.80 -9.02 -3.13
CA GLN A 90 -1.40 -8.63 -3.06
C GLN A 90 -1.20 -7.18 -3.48
N PHE A 91 -0.30 -6.49 -2.82
CA PHE A 91 0.24 -5.22 -3.30
C PHE A 91 1.42 -5.47 -4.23
N LEU A 92 1.46 -4.79 -5.38
CA LEU A 92 2.65 -4.72 -6.23
C LEU A 92 3.36 -3.39 -5.99
N ARG A 93 4.47 -3.41 -5.25
CA ARG A 93 5.18 -2.21 -4.77
C ARG A 93 6.65 -2.25 -5.12
N ARG A 94 7.28 -1.09 -5.28
CA ARG A 94 8.74 -1.01 -5.45
C ARG A 94 9.45 -1.30 -4.13
N CYS A 95 10.57 -2.00 -4.20
CA CYS A 95 11.44 -2.17 -3.05
C CYS A 95 12.22 -0.88 -2.78
N GLY A 96 12.11 -0.32 -1.59
CA GLY A 96 12.84 0.90 -1.18
C GLY A 96 14.36 0.73 -1.02
N ILE A 97 14.95 -0.34 -1.55
CA ILE A 97 16.40 -0.59 -1.55
C ILE A 97 16.88 -0.78 -2.99
N CYS A 98 16.38 -1.81 -3.67
CA CYS A 98 16.83 -2.14 -5.03
C CYS A 98 15.92 -1.59 -6.12
N GLN A 99 14.84 -0.90 -5.75
CA GLN A 99 13.84 -0.29 -6.63
C GLN A 99 13.08 -1.27 -7.56
N LYS A 100 13.39 -2.57 -7.50
CA LYS A 100 12.65 -3.61 -8.22
C LYS A 100 11.25 -3.77 -7.66
N TRP A 101 10.30 -4.07 -8.54
CA TRP A 101 8.94 -4.44 -8.17
C TRP A 101 8.93 -5.76 -7.40
N SER A 102 8.07 -5.85 -6.40
CA SER A 102 7.85 -7.07 -5.63
C SER A 102 6.42 -7.14 -5.13
N PHE A 103 5.89 -8.36 -5.06
CA PHE A 103 4.60 -8.64 -4.45
C PHE A 103 4.68 -8.69 -2.92
N GLN A 104 3.68 -8.10 -2.28
CA GLN A 104 3.47 -8.14 -0.84
C GLN A 104 2.03 -8.58 -0.58
N ASN A 105 1.87 -9.77 0.00
CA ASN A 105 0.57 -10.25 0.47
C ASN A 105 -0.07 -9.26 1.46
N LEU A 106 -1.39 -9.09 1.34
CA LEU A 106 -2.18 -8.42 2.38
C LEU A 106 -1.99 -9.14 3.72
N SER A 107 -1.83 -8.37 4.80
CA SER A 107 -1.53 -8.90 6.13
C SER A 107 -2.69 -9.75 6.65
N ASP A 108 -2.41 -10.94 7.22
CA ASP A 108 -3.42 -11.79 7.86
C ASP A 108 -4.16 -11.11 9.01
N LYS A 109 -3.53 -10.09 9.61
CA LYS A 109 -4.15 -9.28 10.68
C LYS A 109 -5.33 -8.44 10.19
N VAL A 110 -5.41 -8.14 8.89
CA VAL A 110 -6.55 -7.40 8.34
C VAL A 110 -7.71 -8.37 8.24
N ASP A 111 -8.81 -8.12 8.94
CA ASP A 111 -9.98 -9.01 9.04
C ASP A 111 -11.25 -8.42 8.40
N ALA A 112 -11.31 -7.11 8.18
CA ALA A 112 -12.43 -6.47 7.51
C ALA A 112 -11.98 -5.41 6.48
N ILE A 113 -12.88 -5.17 5.52
CA ILE A 113 -12.82 -4.08 4.55
C ILE A 113 -14.19 -3.42 4.47
N ASP A 114 -14.26 -2.11 4.65
CA ASP A 114 -15.51 -1.35 4.56
C ASP A 114 -15.38 -0.26 3.49
N SER A 115 -16.51 0.11 2.89
CA SER A 115 -16.61 1.23 1.94
C SER A 115 -17.02 2.52 2.63
N ASP A 116 -16.72 3.65 1.99
CA ASP A 116 -17.18 5.00 2.37
C ASP A 116 -16.81 5.41 3.81
N PHE A 117 -15.57 5.11 4.23
CA PHE A 117 -15.10 5.43 5.57
C PHE A 117 -14.93 6.94 5.76
N PRO A 118 -15.63 7.58 6.72
CA PRO A 118 -15.58 9.02 6.90
C PRO A 118 -14.23 9.47 7.46
N LEU A 119 -13.76 10.62 6.97
CA LEU A 119 -12.55 11.30 7.42
C LEU A 119 -12.94 12.59 8.15
N SER A 120 -12.06 13.11 9.01
CA SER A 120 -12.44 14.20 9.91
C SER A 120 -12.54 15.59 9.25
N ASP A 121 -12.17 15.72 7.97
CA ASP A 121 -12.36 16.92 7.14
C ASP A 121 -13.69 16.89 6.36
N GLY A 122 -14.53 15.87 6.61
CA GLY A 122 -15.80 15.66 5.91
C GLY A 122 -15.65 14.92 4.58
N ALA A 123 -14.44 14.55 4.16
CA ALA A 123 -14.22 13.63 3.06
C ALA A 123 -14.48 12.17 3.48
N SER A 124 -14.47 11.24 2.52
CA SER A 124 -14.48 9.80 2.78
C SER A 124 -13.38 9.11 1.98
N ALA A 125 -12.77 8.08 2.58
CA ALA A 125 -11.96 7.13 1.83
C ALA A 125 -12.88 6.14 1.10
N ASP A 126 -12.45 5.70 -0.08
CA ASP A 126 -13.23 4.75 -0.87
C ASP A 126 -13.34 3.40 -0.17
N LEU A 127 -12.24 2.92 0.42
CA LEU A 127 -12.22 1.73 1.27
C LEU A 127 -11.30 1.95 2.49
N VAL A 128 -11.61 1.26 3.58
CA VAL A 128 -10.77 1.15 4.78
C VAL A 128 -10.47 -0.33 5.06
N LEU A 129 -9.21 -0.64 5.33
CA LEU A 129 -8.79 -1.93 5.86
C LEU A 129 -8.78 -1.87 7.38
N LYS A 130 -9.35 -2.88 8.04
CA LYS A 130 -9.45 -2.96 9.50
C LYS A 130 -8.84 -4.24 10.05
N SER A 131 -8.38 -4.16 11.30
CA SER A 131 -7.91 -5.28 12.12
C SER A 131 -8.59 -5.16 13.48
N LYS A 132 -9.44 -6.12 13.86
CA LYS A 132 -10.24 -6.09 15.10
C LYS A 132 -11.02 -4.78 15.23
N ASP A 133 -11.70 -4.38 14.16
CA ASP A 133 -12.46 -3.13 14.01
C ASP A 133 -11.63 -1.83 14.06
N ILE A 134 -10.32 -1.91 14.23
CA ILE A 134 -9.43 -0.74 14.20
C ILE A 134 -9.00 -0.48 12.74
N PRO A 135 -9.22 0.72 12.19
CA PRO A 135 -8.66 1.13 10.90
C PRO A 135 -7.14 1.03 10.90
N VAL A 136 -6.58 0.33 9.90
CA VAL A 136 -5.12 0.15 9.76
C VAL A 136 -4.56 0.72 8.47
N ALA A 137 -5.38 0.90 7.45
CA ALA A 137 -4.99 1.56 6.20
C ALA A 137 -6.20 2.06 5.41
N LEU A 138 -5.99 3.10 4.61
CA LEU A 138 -6.98 3.62 3.67
C LEU A 138 -6.62 3.28 2.22
N ILE A 139 -7.64 3.12 1.39
CA ILE A 139 -7.49 2.95 -0.05
C ILE A 139 -8.36 3.98 -0.73
N PHE A 140 -7.75 4.79 -1.60
CA PHE A 140 -8.44 5.67 -2.52
C PHE A 140 -8.39 5.07 -3.93
N ILE A 141 -9.51 5.15 -4.64
CA ILE A 141 -9.64 4.69 -6.02
C ILE A 141 -9.83 5.92 -6.89
N ASP A 142 -8.79 6.29 -7.63
CA ASP A 142 -8.76 7.51 -8.42
C ASP A 142 -7.97 7.30 -9.72
N PHE A 143 -8.47 7.85 -10.83
CA PHE A 143 -7.77 7.83 -12.12
C PHE A 143 -6.60 8.82 -12.13
N ASN A 144 -6.76 9.95 -11.43
CA ASN A 144 -5.79 11.03 -11.43
C ASN A 144 -5.77 11.69 -10.04
N PRO A 145 -5.05 11.09 -9.07
CA PRO A 145 -5.00 11.60 -7.71
C PRO A 145 -4.51 13.02 -7.70
N ASN A 146 -5.30 13.93 -7.13
CA ASN A 146 -4.87 15.29 -6.90
C ASN A 146 -3.99 15.33 -5.64
N PRO A 147 -2.68 15.66 -5.74
CA PRO A 147 -1.78 15.67 -4.60
C PRO A 147 -2.23 16.63 -3.49
N SER A 148 -2.89 17.74 -3.84
CA SER A 148 -3.38 18.72 -2.86
C SER A 148 -4.54 18.19 -2.00
N LYS A 149 -5.36 17.27 -2.55
CA LYS A 149 -6.42 16.60 -1.77
C LYS A 149 -5.87 15.57 -0.78
N LEU A 150 -4.68 15.03 -1.06
CA LEU A 150 -4.05 13.98 -0.25
C LEU A 150 -3.13 14.52 0.85
N LYS A 151 -2.68 15.79 0.76
CA LYS A 151 -1.82 16.45 1.75
C LYS A 151 -2.53 16.87 3.04
N ASN A 152 -3.85 17.04 2.99
CA ASN A 152 -4.65 17.49 4.13
C ASN A 152 -5.48 16.37 4.76
N LEU A 153 -5.17 15.11 4.43
CA LEU A 153 -5.82 13.97 5.06
C LEU A 153 -5.54 14.03 6.57
N PRO A 154 -6.58 14.10 7.41
CA PRO A 154 -6.40 14.36 8.84
C PRO A 154 -5.94 13.13 9.64
N ILE A 155 -5.15 12.26 9.03
CA ILE A 155 -5.08 10.85 9.40
C ILE A 155 -3.63 10.38 9.54
N ASN A 156 -3.30 9.87 10.74
CA ASN A 156 -2.09 9.11 11.04
C ASN A 156 -2.08 7.69 10.44
N LEU A 157 -3.06 7.33 9.61
CA LEU A 157 -3.12 6.02 8.96
C LEU A 157 -2.39 6.04 7.61
N PRO A 158 -1.65 4.98 7.30
CA PRO A 158 -1.04 4.82 5.99
C PRO A 158 -2.14 4.64 4.92
N TYR A 159 -1.91 5.16 3.72
CA TYR A 159 -2.85 5.02 2.61
C TYR A 159 -2.18 4.69 1.29
N ILE A 160 -2.97 4.19 0.35
CA ILE A 160 -2.59 4.08 -1.05
C ILE A 160 -3.67 4.68 -1.95
N VAL A 161 -3.26 5.11 -3.14
CA VAL A 161 -4.18 5.38 -4.24
C VAL A 161 -3.96 4.32 -5.32
N VAL A 162 -5.03 3.75 -5.87
CA VAL A 162 -4.99 2.76 -6.96
C VAL A 162 -5.79 3.24 -8.17
N ASP A 163 -5.36 2.85 -9.37
CA ASP A 163 -6.10 3.13 -10.61
C ASP A 163 -7.28 2.14 -10.76
N PRO A 164 -8.53 2.62 -10.85
CA PRO A 164 -9.69 1.76 -11.07
C PRO A 164 -9.62 0.87 -12.32
N ASN A 165 -8.91 1.26 -13.39
CA ASN A 165 -8.73 0.42 -14.58
C ASN A 165 -7.94 -0.86 -14.26
N GLU A 166 -6.85 -0.72 -13.52
CA GLU A 166 -5.98 -1.85 -13.17
C GLU A 166 -6.69 -2.79 -12.19
N ILE A 167 -7.42 -2.25 -11.22
CA ILE A 167 -8.23 -3.06 -10.29
C ILE A 167 -9.33 -3.83 -11.02
N VAL A 168 -10.03 -3.20 -11.96
CA VAL A 168 -11.08 -3.89 -12.73
C VAL A 168 -10.51 -5.00 -13.62
N LYS A 169 -9.29 -4.81 -14.13
CA LYS A 169 -8.58 -5.79 -14.97
C LYS A 169 -8.06 -6.97 -14.15
N ASN A 170 -7.46 -6.72 -12.99
CA ASN A 170 -6.99 -7.75 -12.07
C ASN A 170 -7.21 -7.32 -10.61
N PRO A 171 -8.31 -7.74 -9.98
CA PRO A 171 -8.64 -7.29 -8.63
C PRO A 171 -7.78 -7.91 -7.54
N TYR A 172 -6.98 -8.96 -7.83
CA TYR A 172 -6.09 -9.57 -6.85
C TYR A 172 -4.75 -8.84 -6.69
N ILE A 173 -4.39 -7.95 -7.63
CA ILE A 173 -3.13 -7.19 -7.61
C ILE A 173 -3.44 -5.70 -7.47
N TRP A 174 -3.08 -5.13 -6.32
CA TRP A 174 -3.27 -3.73 -6.00
C TRP A 174 -1.94 -3.00 -6.19
N GLN A 175 -1.75 -2.41 -7.37
CA GLN A 175 -0.58 -1.59 -7.67
C GLN A 175 -0.89 -0.12 -7.33
N PRO A 176 -0.25 0.46 -6.30
CA PRO A 176 -0.48 1.86 -5.97
C PRO A 176 0.11 2.78 -7.04
N ILE A 177 -0.65 3.80 -7.42
CA ILE A 177 -0.13 4.97 -8.16
C ILE A 177 0.46 6.01 -7.20
N ASN A 178 -0.06 6.08 -5.96
CA ASN A 178 0.57 6.77 -4.85
C ASN A 178 0.63 5.83 -3.64
N ASP A 179 1.80 5.74 -3.01
CA ASP A 179 2.10 4.76 -1.96
C ASP A 179 2.60 5.48 -0.70
N HIS A 180 1.74 5.61 0.30
CA HIS A 180 2.06 6.19 1.60
C HIS A 180 2.14 5.13 2.71
N PHE A 181 2.32 3.86 2.34
CA PHE A 181 2.65 2.83 3.30
C PHE A 181 4.14 2.89 3.66
N ASN A 182 4.52 2.26 4.78
CA ASN A 182 5.93 2.06 5.10
C ASN A 182 6.70 1.40 3.94
N LYS A 183 7.98 1.78 3.80
CA LYS A 183 8.86 1.30 2.72
C LYS A 183 8.79 -0.22 2.59
N ASN A 184 8.42 -0.68 1.40
CA ASN A 184 8.45 -2.10 1.09
C ASN A 184 9.90 -2.59 0.87
N ILE A 185 10.25 -3.76 1.41
CA ILE A 185 11.55 -4.40 1.19
C ILE A 185 11.32 -5.81 0.66
N CYS A 186 11.83 -6.09 -0.54
CA CYS A 186 11.67 -7.41 -1.16
C CYS A 186 12.48 -8.49 -0.43
N THR A 187 12.03 -9.74 -0.57
CA THR A 187 12.62 -10.91 0.12
C THR A 187 14.11 -11.08 -0.19
N SER A 188 14.55 -10.80 -1.43
CA SER A 188 15.97 -10.89 -1.79
C SER A 188 16.80 -9.86 -1.01
N CYS A 189 16.34 -8.61 -0.93
CA CYS A 189 17.01 -7.58 -0.16
C CYS A 189 17.00 -7.87 1.35
N ILE A 190 15.92 -8.44 1.88
CA ILE A 190 15.90 -8.93 3.28
C ILE A 190 16.98 -10.01 3.45
N LYS A 191 17.01 -11.03 2.58
CA LYS A 191 17.96 -12.14 2.66
C LYS A 191 19.42 -11.67 2.56
N THR A 192 19.75 -10.85 1.57
CA THR A 192 21.09 -10.27 1.41
C THR A 192 21.52 -9.49 2.65
N LYS A 193 20.60 -8.69 3.21
CA LYS A 193 20.85 -7.93 4.44
C LYS A 193 21.06 -8.82 5.66
N SER A 194 20.25 -9.86 5.84
CA SER A 194 20.40 -10.82 6.94
C SER A 194 21.72 -11.60 6.83
N ILE A 195 22.13 -12.00 5.61
CA ILE A 195 23.42 -12.66 5.37
C ILE A 195 24.57 -11.73 5.74
N LEU A 196 24.57 -10.50 5.21
CA LEU A 196 25.61 -9.53 5.51
C LEU A 196 25.65 -9.22 7.01
N ALA A 197 24.49 -9.08 7.67
CA ALA A 197 24.45 -8.84 9.10
C ALA A 197 25.04 -9.98 9.94
N LYS A 198 24.73 -11.22 9.55
CA LYS A 198 25.26 -12.41 10.22
C LYS A 198 26.76 -12.56 10.00
N GLN A 199 27.24 -12.40 8.77
CA GLN A 199 28.67 -12.48 8.42
C GLN A 199 29.48 -11.37 9.07
N THR A 200 28.95 -10.15 9.11
CA THR A 200 29.70 -8.99 9.53
C THR A 200 29.59 -8.73 11.04
N TYR A 201 28.46 -9.09 11.68
CA TYR A 201 28.20 -8.74 13.08
C TYR A 201 27.74 -9.91 13.96
N GLY A 202 27.53 -11.10 13.39
CA GLY A 202 26.96 -12.23 14.14
C GLY A 202 25.49 -12.01 14.56
N ILE A 203 24.78 -11.06 13.95
CA ILE A 203 23.41 -10.70 14.33
C ILE A 203 22.41 -11.20 13.30
N GLU A 204 21.31 -11.78 13.78
CA GLU A 204 20.16 -12.08 12.94
C GLU A 204 19.17 -10.90 12.93
N LEU A 205 19.09 -10.22 11.79
CA LEU A 205 18.13 -9.14 11.59
C LEU A 205 16.72 -9.71 11.44
N LYS A 206 15.88 -9.50 12.46
CA LYS A 206 14.43 -9.74 12.36
C LYS A 206 13.77 -8.61 11.57
N LYS A 207 12.70 -8.94 10.83
CA LYS A 207 11.91 -8.01 10.02
C LYS A 207 11.42 -6.84 10.91
N ASN A 208 11.76 -5.61 10.53
CA ASN A 208 11.37 -4.33 11.16
C ASN A 208 12.12 -3.86 12.43
N ASN A 209 13.11 -4.59 12.95
CA ASN A 209 13.73 -4.20 14.23
C ASN A 209 14.77 -3.08 14.12
N PHE A 210 15.28 -2.82 12.92
CA PHE A 210 16.32 -1.81 12.70
C PHE A 210 16.10 -1.09 11.38
N GLN A 211 16.29 0.22 11.38
CA GLN A 211 16.56 0.96 10.15
C GLN A 211 18.07 0.92 9.88
N PHE A 212 18.47 0.65 8.64
CA PHE A 212 19.89 0.52 8.29
C PHE A 212 20.10 0.61 6.78
N ARG A 213 21.31 1.02 6.39
CA ARG A 213 21.79 1.06 4.99
C ARG A 213 23.14 0.36 4.85
N THR A 214 23.50 -0.01 3.64
CA THR A 214 24.86 -0.45 3.29
C THR A 214 25.69 0.76 2.88
N ILE A 215 26.93 0.86 3.35
CA ILE A 215 27.92 1.82 2.85
C ILE A 215 29.24 1.10 2.58
N ARG A 216 30.10 1.71 1.77
CA ARG A 216 31.51 1.34 1.74
C ARG A 216 32.24 2.09 2.85
N CYS A 217 33.02 1.37 3.65
CA CYS A 217 33.83 1.99 4.68
C CYS A 217 34.86 2.93 4.04
N TRP A 218 34.91 4.19 4.48
CA TRP A 218 35.84 5.16 3.87
C TRP A 218 37.32 4.82 4.09
N ASN A 219 37.63 4.07 5.15
CA ASN A 219 39.01 3.70 5.49
C ASN A 219 39.44 2.39 4.82
N CYS A 220 38.68 1.31 5.00
CA CYS A 220 39.06 -0.03 4.52
C CYS A 220 38.28 -0.54 3.29
N ASN A 221 37.41 0.28 2.70
CA ASN A 221 36.59 -0.02 1.51
C ASN A 221 35.63 -1.23 1.58
N HIS A 222 35.59 -1.96 2.69
CA HIS A 222 34.64 -3.04 2.89
C HIS A 222 33.20 -2.52 2.89
N THR A 223 32.29 -3.29 2.29
CA THR A 223 30.86 -2.99 2.34
C THR A 223 30.30 -3.46 3.67
N ILE A 224 29.72 -2.54 4.43
CA ILE A 224 29.28 -2.75 5.81
C ILE A 224 27.84 -2.24 5.99
N LEU A 225 27.15 -2.71 7.02
CA LEU A 225 25.89 -2.12 7.47
C LEU A 225 26.16 -0.95 8.42
N VAL A 226 25.39 0.11 8.24
CA VAL A 226 25.25 1.19 9.21
C VAL A 226 23.80 1.30 9.63
N PHE A 227 23.60 1.35 10.94
CA PHE A 227 22.30 1.36 11.60
C PHE A 227 21.89 2.81 11.84
N LEU A 228 20.66 3.13 11.45
CA LEU A 228 19.99 4.35 11.87
C LEU A 228 19.40 4.06 13.25
N TRP A 229 20.12 4.49 14.29
CA TRP A 229 19.72 4.32 15.67
C TRP A 229 19.13 5.63 16.18
N PRO A 230 17.91 5.65 16.76
CA PRO A 230 17.36 6.89 17.27
C PRO A 230 18.23 7.41 18.41
N ILE A 231 18.75 8.62 18.24
CA ILE A 231 19.39 9.39 19.30
C ILE A 231 18.27 10.14 20.02
N ARG A 232 18.02 9.78 21.28
CA ARG A 232 17.08 10.43 22.24
C ARG A 232 15.61 10.50 21.78
N GLN A 233 14.78 9.58 22.28
CA GLN A 233 13.36 9.87 22.44
C GLN A 233 13.23 10.96 23.51
N LYS A 234 12.82 12.17 23.12
CA LYS A 234 12.15 13.08 24.04
C LYS A 234 10.88 12.38 24.52
N GLU A 235 10.83 12.14 25.83
CA GLU A 235 9.64 11.89 26.67
C GLU A 235 8.53 11.00 26.08
N GLY A 236 8.37 9.80 26.67
CA GLY A 236 7.06 9.14 26.71
C GLY A 236 6.98 7.71 26.17
N LEU A 237 8.02 7.18 25.54
CA LEU A 237 8.14 5.75 25.30
C LEU A 237 9.31 5.25 26.15
N ALA A 238 8.97 4.76 27.35
CA ALA A 238 9.89 3.87 28.05
C ALA A 238 10.40 2.87 27.01
N ALA A 239 11.71 2.79 26.88
CA ALA A 239 12.35 1.68 26.21
C ALA A 239 11.65 0.42 26.72
N SER A 240 10.81 -0.18 25.88
CA SER A 240 10.40 -1.55 26.15
C SER A 240 11.69 -2.32 25.99
N GLN A 241 12.32 -2.52 27.13
CA GLN A 241 13.62 -3.14 27.37
C GLN A 241 13.55 -4.64 27.12
N ASN A 242 12.73 -5.05 26.15
CA ASN A 242 12.51 -6.42 25.76
C ASN A 242 13.13 -6.65 24.38
N CYS A 243 14.39 -7.09 24.44
CA CYS A 243 15.01 -8.01 23.48
C CYS A 243 15.46 -7.46 22.11
N ILE A 244 16.21 -6.36 22.07
CA ILE A 244 17.04 -6.04 20.90
C ILE A 244 18.47 -5.75 21.37
N SER A 245 19.40 -6.70 21.16
CA SER A 245 20.82 -6.47 21.42
C SER A 245 21.34 -5.39 20.48
N ARG A 246 21.91 -4.32 21.05
CA ARG A 246 22.55 -3.24 20.29
C ARG A 246 23.66 -3.85 19.41
N PRO A 247 23.70 -3.55 18.10
CA PRO A 247 24.80 -3.98 17.26
C PRO A 247 26.15 -3.50 17.84
N SER A 248 27.14 -4.39 17.86
CA SER A 248 28.48 -4.09 18.42
C SER A 248 29.20 -2.95 17.70
N THR A 249 28.78 -2.60 16.48
CA THR A 249 29.32 -1.47 15.72
C THR A 249 28.68 -0.13 16.03
N LEU A 250 27.67 -0.08 16.89
CA LEU A 250 27.23 1.16 17.51
C LEU A 250 28.03 1.38 18.79
N VAL A 251 29.07 2.20 18.68
CA VAL A 251 29.99 2.51 19.79
C VAL A 251 29.65 3.88 20.32
N GLU A 252 29.62 4.02 21.65
CA GLU A 252 29.44 5.32 22.29
C GLU A 252 30.69 6.17 22.10
N LYS A 253 30.50 7.42 21.68
CA LYS A 253 31.53 8.42 21.48
C LYS A 253 31.11 9.71 22.17
N TYR A 254 32.07 10.43 22.73
CA TYR A 254 31.86 11.77 23.26
C TYR A 254 32.24 12.79 22.18
N SER A 255 31.44 13.84 22.04
CA SER A 255 31.72 14.96 21.13
C SER A 255 32.06 16.19 21.95
N ASP A 256 33.33 16.62 21.90
CA ASP A 256 33.80 17.83 22.57
C ASP A 256 33.11 19.09 22.04
N PHE A 257 32.67 19.06 20.78
CA PHE A 257 31.94 20.17 20.15
C PHE A 257 30.53 20.36 20.73
N THR A 258 29.86 19.27 21.11
CA THR A 258 28.47 19.30 21.63
C THR A 258 28.39 19.09 23.13
N GLY A 259 29.50 18.72 23.77
CA GLY A 259 29.56 18.35 25.17
C GLY A 259 28.71 17.12 25.53
N SER A 260 28.39 16.24 24.57
CA SER A 260 27.48 15.11 24.79
C SER A 260 27.92 13.80 24.12
N SER A 261 27.49 12.68 24.72
CA SER A 261 27.70 11.33 24.16
C SER A 261 26.66 10.96 23.10
N TYR A 262 27.09 10.21 22.11
CA TYR A 262 26.26 9.71 21.01
C TYR A 262 26.70 8.30 20.57
N LEU A 263 25.82 7.59 19.88
CA LEU A 263 26.15 6.32 19.25
C LEU A 263 26.65 6.54 17.82
N ALA A 264 27.90 6.19 17.57
CA ALA A 264 28.54 6.26 16.27
C ALA A 264 28.52 4.90 15.58
N ASN A 265 28.25 4.89 14.28
CA ASN A 265 28.46 3.70 13.47
C ASN A 265 29.96 3.53 13.19
N THR A 266 30.51 2.36 13.52
CA THR A 266 31.92 2.02 13.30
C THR A 266 32.07 0.88 12.31
N CYS A 267 33.19 0.85 11.58
CA CYS A 267 33.49 -0.26 10.71
C CYS A 267 33.85 -1.51 11.54
N PRO A 268 33.23 -2.67 11.29
CA PRO A 268 33.57 -3.92 11.98
C PRO A 268 34.95 -4.47 11.62
N HIS A 269 35.54 -4.03 10.50
CA HIS A 269 36.83 -4.53 10.01
C HIS A 269 38.02 -3.67 10.44
N CYS A 270 37.86 -2.33 10.47
CA CYS A 270 38.94 -1.40 10.79
C CYS A 270 38.62 -0.43 11.93
N HIS A 271 37.44 -0.55 12.53
CA HIS A 271 36.95 0.25 13.68
C HIS A 271 36.84 1.77 13.44
N SER A 272 37.13 2.26 12.23
CA SER A 272 36.94 3.67 11.88
C SER A 272 35.46 4.08 12.00
N VAL A 273 35.21 5.25 12.57
CA VAL A 273 33.87 5.86 12.63
C VAL A 273 33.41 6.21 11.22
N GLN A 274 32.18 5.88 10.87
CA GLN A 274 31.65 6.00 9.50
C GLN A 274 30.59 7.09 9.37
N ILE A 275 29.86 7.36 10.44
CA ILE A 275 28.85 8.42 10.50
C ILE A 275 28.94 9.05 11.88
N GLU A 276 29.31 10.32 11.92
CA GLU A 276 29.38 11.13 13.14
C GLU A 276 28.08 11.90 13.41
N HIS A 277 27.97 12.38 14.65
CA HIS A 277 26.90 13.04 15.42
C HIS A 277 25.83 13.91 14.72
N TYR A 278 25.83 14.18 13.40
CA TYR A 278 24.99 15.23 12.79
C TYR A 278 24.32 14.97 11.44
N GLN A 279 24.27 13.74 10.92
CA GLN A 279 23.28 13.43 9.87
C GLN A 279 21.91 13.13 10.49
N GLN A 280 21.37 14.11 11.24
CA GLN A 280 20.13 14.02 12.03
C GLN A 280 18.85 14.40 11.28
N GLU A 281 18.91 14.62 9.96
CA GLU A 281 17.69 14.68 9.15
C GLU A 281 17.86 13.82 7.91
N PRO A 282 16.79 13.13 7.45
CA PRO A 282 16.73 12.78 6.05
C PRO A 282 16.62 14.11 5.30
N ARG A 283 17.75 14.75 5.00
CA ARG A 283 17.81 15.49 3.74
C ARG A 283 17.34 14.48 2.72
N GLU A 284 16.24 14.79 2.07
CA GLU A 284 15.69 14.07 0.96
C GLU A 284 16.82 13.75 -0.02
N PHE A 285 17.46 12.60 0.15
CA PHE A 285 18.24 11.99 -0.90
C PHE A 285 17.18 11.38 -1.82
N ASN A 286 16.64 12.26 -2.68
CA ASN A 286 15.74 11.92 -3.77
C ASN A 286 16.35 10.79 -4.59
N PHE A 287 15.78 9.59 -4.47
CA PHE A 287 15.83 8.51 -5.46
C PHE A 287 14.57 7.65 -5.37
#